data_AF-A0A4P5RDE5-F1
#
_entry.id   AF-A0A4P5RDE5-F1
#
_cell.length_a   1.000
_cell.length_b   1.000
_cell.length_c   1.000
_cell.angle_alpha   90.00
_cell.angle_beta   90.00
_cell.angle_gamma   90.00
#
_symmetry.space_group_name_H-M   'P 1'
#
loop_
_entity.id
_entity.type
_entity.pdbx_description
1 polymer ?
#
loop_
_entity_poly.entity_id
_entity_poly.type
_entity_poly.pdbx_seq_one_letter_code
_entity_poly.pdbx_strand_id
1 'polypeptide(L)'
;MLDQLFEGEGTYGWSSEKILDLESRLMAPGEGDGVMLGIDDAALLMQGMAFTEVMSQDFPWVDTVRWVTDFVTEELRKYWTEEEWRSIN
;
A
#
# COMPACT_ATOMS: atom_id res chain seq x y z
N MET A 1 20.93 -2.91 10.75
CA MET A 1 20.18 -1.66 10.41
C MET A 1 18.95 -1.95 9.55
N LEU A 2 18.91 -3.06 8.79
CA LEU A 2 17.64 -3.61 8.27
C LEU A 2 16.83 -4.32 9.36
N ASP A 3 17.48 -4.80 10.43
CA ASP A 3 16.83 -5.54 11.52
C ASP A 3 15.75 -4.72 12.26
N GLN A 4 15.88 -3.39 12.29
CA GLN A 4 14.90 -2.50 12.92
C GLN A 4 13.63 -2.28 12.07
N LEU A 5 13.67 -2.58 10.76
CA LEU A 5 12.48 -2.53 9.89
C LEU A 5 11.61 -3.78 10.06
N PHE A 6 12.20 -4.91 10.46
CA PHE A 6 11.51 -6.20 10.61
C PHE A 6 11.12 -6.52 12.06
N GLU A 7 11.70 -5.86 13.07
CA GLU A 7 11.31 -6.00 14.49
C GLU A 7 9.93 -5.39 14.82
N GLY A 8 9.28 -4.73 13.86
CA GLY A 8 7.99 -4.06 14.00
C GLY A 8 6.77 -4.87 13.56
N GLU A 9 6.83 -6.21 13.61
CA GLU A 9 5.74 -7.11 13.18
C GLU A 9 4.39 -6.86 13.91
N GLY A 10 4.38 -6.01 14.95
CA GLY A 10 3.18 -5.61 15.70
C GLY A 10 2.79 -4.12 15.66
N THR A 11 3.57 -3.23 15.02
CA THR A 11 3.38 -1.77 15.17
C THR A 11 2.91 -1.02 13.93
N TYR A 12 2.92 -1.63 12.74
CA TYR A 12 2.68 -0.91 11.49
C TYR A 12 1.57 -1.50 10.59
N GLY A 13 0.71 -2.38 11.10
CA GLY A 13 -0.45 -2.87 10.36
C GLY A 13 -0.17 -3.77 9.14
N TRP A 14 1.10 -3.97 8.77
CA TRP A 14 1.57 -4.93 7.75
C TRP A 14 1.60 -6.36 8.31
N SER A 15 0.65 -7.20 7.89
CA SER A 15 0.66 -8.64 8.17
C SER A 15 0.52 -9.44 6.89
N SER A 16 1.13 -10.63 6.84
CA SER A 16 1.03 -11.52 5.68
C SER A 16 -0.42 -11.84 5.32
N GLU A 17 -1.30 -11.97 6.31
CA GLU A 17 -2.74 -12.17 6.12
C GLU A 17 -3.39 -10.99 5.36
N LYS A 18 -3.18 -9.75 5.81
CA LYS A 18 -3.72 -8.55 5.15
C LYS A 18 -3.19 -8.37 3.73
N ILE A 19 -1.93 -8.72 3.50
CA ILE A 19 -1.32 -8.67 2.17
C ILE A 19 -1.98 -9.68 1.24
N LEU A 20 -2.13 -10.93 1.67
CA LEU A 20 -2.77 -11.98 0.88
C LEU A 20 -4.25 -11.66 0.60
N ASP A 21 -4.97 -11.10 1.57
CA ASP A 21 -6.36 -10.68 1.42
C ASP A 21 -6.51 -9.52 0.43
N LEU A 22 -5.58 -8.55 0.46
CA LEU A 22 -5.56 -7.46 -0.52
C LEU A 22 -5.20 -7.97 -1.92
N GLU A 23 -4.17 -8.81 -2.04
CA GLU A 23 -3.76 -9.42 -3.32
C GLU A 23 -4.91 -10.19 -3.95
N SER A 24 -5.59 -11.05 -3.19
CA SER A 24 -6.76 -11.81 -3.65
C SER A 24 -7.85 -10.89 -4.21
N ARG A 25 -8.14 -9.77 -3.55
CA ARG A 25 -9.12 -8.77 -4.01
C ARG A 25 -8.68 -8.00 -5.25
N LEU A 26 -7.38 -7.72 -5.40
CA LEU A 26 -6.84 -7.06 -6.59
C LEU A 26 -6.83 -7.99 -7.81
N MET A 27 -6.69 -9.30 -7.60
CA MET A 27 -6.61 -10.32 -8.65
C MET A 27 -7.97 -10.91 -9.05
N ALA A 28 -9.02 -10.71 -8.24
CA ALA A 28 -10.35 -11.26 -8.46
C ALA A 28 -11.20 -10.62 -9.60
N PRO A 29 -11.18 -9.29 -9.84
CA PRO A 29 -12.07 -8.65 -10.80
C PRO A 29 -11.72 -8.96 -12.25
N GLY A 30 -12.73 -9.06 -13.11
CA GLY A 30 -12.57 -9.16 -14.55
C GLY A 30 -12.33 -7.80 -15.22
N GLU A 31 -12.13 -7.81 -16.54
CA GLU A 31 -11.95 -6.58 -17.31
C GLU A 31 -13.20 -5.69 -17.21
N GLY A 32 -13.05 -4.50 -16.60
CA GLY A 32 -14.13 -3.54 -16.37
C GLY A 32 -14.76 -3.57 -14.98
N ASP A 33 -14.40 -4.55 -14.14
CA ASP A 33 -14.87 -4.61 -12.74
C ASP A 33 -13.97 -3.77 -11.82
N GLY A 34 -14.59 -3.08 -10.86
CA GLY A 34 -13.89 -2.29 -9.85
C GLY A 34 -13.49 -3.11 -8.62
N VAL A 35 -12.41 -2.69 -7.95
CA VAL A 35 -12.01 -3.22 -6.63
C VAL A 35 -12.50 -2.27 -5.55
N MET A 36 -13.13 -2.82 -4.51
CA MET A 36 -13.44 -2.06 -3.30
C MET A 36 -12.22 -2.06 -2.36
N LEU A 37 -11.65 -0.87 -2.15
CA LEU A 37 -10.52 -0.63 -1.25
C LEU A 37 -10.98 0.16 -0.02
N GLY A 38 -10.60 -0.33 1.16
CA GLY A 38 -10.74 0.37 2.43
C GLY A 38 -9.54 1.26 2.74
N ILE A 39 -9.66 2.07 3.80
CA ILE A 39 -8.59 2.96 4.25
C ILE A 39 -7.33 2.16 4.66
N ASP A 40 -7.52 0.99 5.27
CA ASP A 40 -6.44 0.09 5.67
C ASP A 40 -5.68 -0.46 4.45
N ASP A 41 -6.37 -0.70 3.33
CA ASP A 41 -5.75 -1.18 2.10
C ASP A 41 -4.88 -0.09 1.46
N ALA A 42 -5.39 1.14 1.42
CA ALA A 42 -4.65 2.28 0.91
C ALA A 42 -3.40 2.55 1.77
N ALA A 43 -3.51 2.42 3.09
CA ALA A 43 -2.37 2.52 4.00
C ALA A 43 -1.34 1.39 3.78
N LEU A 44 -1.82 0.15 3.63
CA LEU A 44 -0.98 -1.01 3.34
C LEU A 44 -0.19 -0.82 2.04
N LEU A 45 -0.86 -0.35 0.97
CA LEU A 45 -0.25 -0.04 -0.31
C LEU A 45 0.79 1.07 -0.20
N MET A 46 0.45 2.18 0.47
CA MET A 46 1.35 3.33 0.62
C MET A 46 2.65 2.94 1.35
N GLN A 47 2.55 2.16 2.42
CA GLN A 47 3.71 1.67 3.15
C GLN A 47 4.56 0.70 2.31
N GLY A 48 3.91 -0.22 1.59
CA GLY A 48 4.60 -1.14 0.67
C GLY A 48 5.31 -0.43 -0.45
N MET A 49 4.72 0.65 -0.95
CA MET A 49 5.28 1.43 -2.04
C MET A 49 6.47 2.27 -1.59
N ALA A 50 6.43 2.84 -0.38
CA ALA A 50 7.59 3.52 0.19
C ALA A 50 8.82 2.58 0.27
N PHE A 51 8.63 1.33 0.74
CA PHE A 51 9.71 0.34 0.75
C PHE A 51 10.15 -0.03 -0.67
N THR A 52 9.19 -0.40 -1.52
CA THR A 52 9.47 -0.88 -2.88
C THR A 52 10.13 0.18 -3.74
N GLU A 53 9.80 1.46 -3.56
CA GLU A 53 10.43 2.57 -4.29
C GLU A 53 11.91 2.69 -3.94
N VAL A 54 12.26 2.67 -2.65
CA VAL A 54 13.66 2.70 -2.19
C VAL A 54 14.43 1.51 -2.77
N MET A 55 13.83 0.31 -2.74
CA MET A 55 14.47 -0.89 -3.26
C MET A 55 14.54 -0.92 -4.79
N SER A 56 13.65 -0.20 -5.48
CA SER A 56 13.55 -0.22 -6.94
C SER A 56 14.32 0.90 -7.62
N GLN A 57 15.02 1.78 -6.90
CA GLN A 57 15.62 3.01 -7.45
C GLN A 57 16.49 2.80 -8.71
N ASP A 58 17.23 1.70 -8.75
CA ASP A 58 18.14 1.37 -9.86
C ASP A 58 17.54 0.40 -10.90
N PHE A 59 16.24 0.11 -10.80
CA PHE A 59 15.58 -0.88 -11.64
C PHE A 59 14.66 -0.24 -12.71
N PRO A 60 14.48 -0.88 -13.88
CA PRO A 60 13.69 -0.33 -14.99
C PRO A 60 12.20 -0.06 -14.68
N TRP A 61 11.66 -0.64 -13.61
CA TRP A 61 10.25 -0.51 -13.22
C TRP A 61 10.00 0.55 -12.15
N VAL A 62 11.02 1.33 -11.76
CA VAL A 62 10.88 2.38 -10.73
C VAL A 62 9.79 3.40 -11.08
N ASP A 63 9.62 3.72 -12.36
CA ASP A 63 8.59 4.66 -12.80
C ASP A 63 7.18 4.11 -12.56
N THR A 64 6.98 2.81 -12.74
CA THR A 64 5.71 2.15 -12.40
C THR A 64 5.45 2.21 -10.90
N VAL A 65 6.47 1.97 -10.08
CA VAL A 65 6.34 2.03 -8.61
C VAL A 65 5.94 3.44 -8.17
N ARG A 66 6.62 4.47 -8.69
CA ARG A 66 6.28 5.87 -8.41
C ARG A 66 4.87 6.22 -8.85
N TRP A 67 4.47 5.77 -10.04
CA TRP A 67 3.11 5.98 -10.51
C TRP A 67 2.05 5.39 -9.57
N VAL A 68 2.30 4.20 -9.00
CA VAL A 68 1.39 3.62 -8.01
C VAL A 68 1.39 4.43 -6.71
N THR A 69 2.55 4.89 -6.22
CA THR A 69 2.63 5.78 -5.05
C THR A 69 1.80 7.05 -5.25
N ASP A 70 1.95 7.69 -6.41
CA ASP A 70 1.20 8.89 -6.78
C ASP A 70 -0.29 8.59 -6.86
N PHE A 71 -0.69 7.50 -7.49
CA PHE A 71 -2.09 7.08 -7.56
C PHE A 71 -2.72 6.88 -6.18
N VAL A 72 -2.04 6.21 -5.25
CA VAL A 72 -2.56 6.01 -3.89
C VAL A 72 -2.71 7.37 -3.17
N THR A 73 -1.74 8.27 -3.36
CA THR A 73 -1.69 9.56 -2.67
C THR A 73 -2.66 10.59 -3.24
N GLU A 74 -2.89 10.59 -4.54
CA GLU A 74 -3.72 11.60 -5.22
C GLU A 74 -5.15 11.11 -5.46
N GLU A 75 -5.32 9.82 -5.78
CA GLU A 75 -6.60 9.24 -6.16
C GLU A 75 -7.29 8.49 -5.01
N LEU A 76 -6.57 7.75 -4.19
CA LEU A 76 -7.20 7.00 -3.08
C LEU A 76 -7.31 7.83 -1.79
N ARG A 77 -6.26 8.57 -1.43
CA ARG A 77 -6.16 9.31 -0.16
C ARG A 77 -7.31 10.28 0.10
N LYS A 78 -7.88 10.86 -0.96
CA LYS A 78 -8.91 11.90 -0.92
C LYS A 78 -10.27 11.42 -0.39
N TYR A 79 -10.51 10.11 -0.34
CA TYR A 79 -11.80 9.55 0.09
C TYR A 79 -12.02 9.52 1.60
N TRP A 80 -10.97 9.75 2.40
CA TRP A 80 -11.08 9.78 3.85
C TRP A 80 -10.47 11.07 4.42
N THR A 81 -11.01 11.50 5.55
CA THR A 81 -10.59 12.68 6.30
C THR A 81 -9.23 12.46 6.99
N GLU A 82 -8.55 13.55 7.34
CA GLU A 82 -7.31 13.48 8.12
C GLU A 82 -7.48 12.75 9.47
N GLU A 83 -8.65 12.84 10.09
CA GLU A 83 -8.94 12.17 11.35
C GLU A 83 -9.02 10.65 11.18
N GLU A 84 -9.72 10.19 10.13
CA GLU A 84 -9.79 8.77 9.78
C GLU A 84 -8.39 8.22 9.47
N TRP A 85 -7.57 8.97 8.72
CA TRP A 85 -6.20 8.58 8.41
C TRP A 85 -5.25 8.55 9.61
N ARG A 86 -5.47 9.41 10.60
CA ARG A 86 -4.71 9.39 11.86
C ARG A 86 -5.18 8.28 12.79
N SER A 87 -6.40 7.77 12.63
CA SER A 87 -6.90 6.69 13.47
C SER A 87 -6.29 5.32 13.14
N ILE A 88 -5.66 5.20 11.97
CA ILE A 88 -5.06 3.95 11.47
C ILE A 88 -3.52 3.91 11.51
N ASN A 89 -2.86 5.04 11.80
CA ASN A 89 -1.40 5.17 11.92
C ASN A 89 -1.00 5.52 13.36
#